data_AF-A0AAV9I6H5-F1
#
_entry.id   AF-A0AAV9I6H5-F1
#
_cell.length_a   1.000
_cell.length_b   1.000
_cell.length_c   1.000
_cell.angle_alpha   90.00
_cell.angle_beta   90.00
_cell.angle_gamma   90.00
#
_symmetry.space_group_name_H-M   'P 1'
#
loop_
_entity.id
_entity.type
_entity.pdbx_description
1 polymer ?
#
loop_
_entity_poly.entity_id
_entity_poly.type
_entity_poly.pdbx_seq_one_letter_code
_entity_poly.pdbx_strand_id
1 'polypeptide(L)'
;MKYSLAFLSVILCLSIASAQAKCTYIEEYCGTSPSGVVVHWKWVNEAEGLIEWTFNNTGSSQASVILNRGATYNGVPLVPPYVFAAAYFPAYLYDGLAQYFYGKPVPLRNYQAEYDLPIGMLDVDGHYWTVFVFTLAPGQVFRMEEGGYIYEGSNIFPYCQNVDDITYEGSAVFTIQYHKNEQCHQFDSTQPCPPENFDVGSAYYSIKKGLVNSTNFWPSAGDNFTMNVCLEEGHGYKESSPSMMMRKANRATLTTDVDRLHMSNINRAVRSLVRPSKVSTGGKRVTRIL
;
A
#
# COMPACT_ATOMS: atom_id res chain seq x y z
N MET A 1 1.45 54.93 69.03
CA MET A 1 2.47 55.56 68.15
C MET A 1 3.31 54.43 67.55
N LYS A 2 3.50 54.44 66.22
CA LYS A 2 4.39 53.59 65.38
C LYS A 2 3.75 52.49 64.50
N TYR A 3 3.44 52.92 63.27
CA TYR A 3 3.77 52.39 61.93
C TYR A 3 3.56 50.89 61.56
N SER A 4 2.57 50.69 60.69
CA SER A 4 2.63 50.18 59.30
C SER A 4 3.74 49.20 58.87
N LEU A 5 3.33 48.06 58.29
CA LEU A 5 3.99 47.46 57.11
C LEU A 5 3.02 46.48 56.41
N ALA A 6 2.29 47.00 55.43
CA ALA A 6 1.55 46.20 54.47
C ALA A 6 2.55 45.67 53.41
N PHE A 7 2.81 44.36 53.43
CA PHE A 7 3.66 43.71 52.42
C PHE A 7 2.81 43.39 51.18
N LEU A 8 2.99 44.24 50.16
CA LEU A 8 2.47 44.08 48.81
C LEU A 8 3.27 42.96 48.12
N SER A 9 2.75 41.73 48.13
CA SER A 9 3.30 40.65 47.31
C SER A 9 2.81 40.83 45.87
N VAL A 10 3.70 41.37 45.04
CA VAL A 10 3.56 41.46 43.59
C VAL A 10 3.51 40.03 43.02
N ILE A 11 2.32 39.58 42.65
CA ILE A 11 2.12 38.35 41.88
C ILE A 11 2.62 38.64 40.46
N LEU A 12 3.88 38.27 40.21
CA LEU A 12 4.46 38.23 38.88
C LEU A 12 3.83 37.04 38.13
N CYS A 13 2.71 37.28 37.46
CA CYS A 13 2.18 36.36 36.46
C CYS A 13 3.19 36.26 35.31
N LEU A 14 4.12 35.30 35.39
CA LEU A 14 4.79 34.77 34.21
C LEU A 14 3.72 34.04 33.39
N SER A 15 3.04 34.78 32.53
CA SER A 15 2.33 34.21 31.39
C SER A 15 3.38 33.60 30.47
N ILE A 16 3.70 32.33 30.71
CA ILE A 16 4.33 31.46 29.72
C ILE A 16 3.27 31.29 28.63
N ALA A 17 3.24 32.25 27.70
CA ALA A 17 2.60 32.05 26.42
C ALA A 17 3.37 30.90 25.77
N SER A 18 2.83 29.69 25.88
CA SER A 18 3.29 28.56 25.08
C SER A 18 3.10 28.97 23.62
N ALA A 19 4.18 29.44 23.00
CA ALA A 19 4.28 29.49 21.56
C ALA A 19 4.18 28.04 21.10
N GLN A 20 2.95 27.58 20.86
CA GLN A 20 2.73 26.40 20.05
C GLN A 20 3.30 26.76 18.69
N ALA A 21 4.57 26.38 18.48
CA ALA A 21 5.14 26.34 17.15
C ALA A 21 4.16 25.52 16.31
N LYS A 22 3.42 26.19 15.44
CA LYS A 22 2.74 25.50 14.35
C LYS A 22 3.86 24.86 13.56
N CYS A 23 4.11 23.58 13.81
CA CYS A 23 4.92 22.75 12.93
C CYS A 23 4.17 22.75 11.60
N THR A 24 4.55 23.69 10.73
CA THR A 24 4.14 23.67 9.34
C THR A 24 4.86 22.47 8.75
N TYR A 25 4.20 21.32 8.70
CA TYR A 25 4.74 20.17 7.99
C TYR A 25 4.93 20.57 6.54
N ILE A 26 6.18 20.54 6.08
CA ILE A 26 6.52 20.85 4.70
C ILE A 26 6.04 19.66 3.87
N GLU A 27 5.12 19.92 2.93
CA GLU A 27 4.76 18.94 1.90
C GLU A 27 5.83 18.99 0.81
N GLU A 28 6.45 17.84 0.58
CA GLU A 28 7.52 17.66 -0.40
C GLU A 28 6.94 17.10 -1.69
N TYR A 29 7.30 17.74 -2.81
CA TYR A 29 6.86 17.30 -4.14
C TYR A 29 7.59 16.03 -4.55
N CYS A 30 6.83 15.05 -5.05
CA CYS A 30 7.34 13.76 -5.50
C CYS A 30 7.35 13.66 -7.03
N GLY A 31 6.21 13.90 -7.69
CA GLY A 31 6.11 13.75 -9.14
C GLY A 31 4.71 14.05 -9.68
N THR A 32 4.60 14.10 -11.01
CA THR A 32 3.31 14.28 -11.71
C THR A 32 3.23 13.32 -12.87
N SER A 33 2.13 12.56 -12.95
CA SER A 33 1.87 11.65 -14.08
C SER A 33 1.43 12.41 -15.34
N PRO A 34 1.53 11.82 -16.55
CA PRO A 34 1.06 12.46 -17.78
C PRO A 34 -0.43 12.83 -17.76
N SER A 35 -1.27 12.08 -17.05
CA SER A 35 -2.70 12.38 -16.90
C SER A 35 -3.00 13.48 -15.86
N GLY A 36 -1.99 13.99 -15.15
CA GLY A 36 -2.14 15.07 -14.17
C GLY A 36 -2.36 14.62 -12.71
N VAL A 37 -1.97 13.38 -12.36
CA VAL A 37 -1.93 12.98 -10.94
C VAL A 37 -0.64 13.47 -10.31
N VAL A 38 -0.76 14.39 -9.37
CA VAL A 38 0.35 14.99 -8.62
C VAL A 38 0.52 14.26 -7.30
N VAL A 39 1.75 13.86 -6.98
CA VAL A 39 2.08 13.15 -5.74
C VAL A 39 2.98 14.03 -4.87
N HIS A 40 2.68 14.06 -3.59
CA HIS A 40 3.48 14.67 -2.53
C HIS A 40 3.63 13.72 -1.36
N TRP A 41 4.58 14.00 -0.47
CA TRP A 41 4.63 13.36 0.84
C TRP A 41 4.90 14.38 1.94
N LYS A 42 4.55 14.04 3.18
CA LYS A 42 4.96 14.79 4.38
C LYS A 42 5.13 13.87 5.57
N TRP A 43 5.88 14.32 6.57
CA TRP A 43 5.92 13.65 7.87
C TRP A 43 4.57 13.78 8.58
N VAL A 44 4.04 12.66 9.06
CA VAL A 44 2.91 12.62 10.01
C VAL A 44 3.44 12.47 11.43
N ASN A 45 4.39 11.55 11.61
CA ASN A 45 5.13 11.37 12.84
C ASN A 45 6.59 11.04 12.52
N GLU A 46 7.41 12.08 12.43
CA GLU A 46 8.83 11.97 12.09
C GLU A 46 9.59 11.10 13.09
N ALA A 47 9.27 11.16 14.39
CA ALA A 47 9.92 10.35 15.42
C ALA A 47 9.64 8.85 15.31
N GLU A 48 8.58 8.46 14.60
CA GLU A 48 8.22 7.06 14.34
C GLU A 48 8.53 6.64 12.90
N GLY A 49 9.10 7.52 12.08
CA GLY A 49 9.35 7.25 10.66
C GLY A 49 8.06 7.04 9.87
N LEU A 50 7.01 7.81 10.19
CA LEU A 50 5.69 7.73 9.57
C LEU A 50 5.45 8.94 8.67
N ILE A 51 5.20 8.69 7.39
CA ILE A 51 4.85 9.70 6.39
C ILE A 51 3.42 9.52 5.89
N GLU A 52 2.88 10.54 5.23
CA GLU A 52 1.65 10.49 4.44
C GLU A 52 1.99 10.80 2.98
N TRP A 53 1.60 9.89 2.08
CA TRP A 53 1.54 10.16 0.65
C TRP A 53 0.21 10.81 0.29
N THR A 54 0.26 11.86 -0.52
CA THR A 54 -0.92 12.53 -1.06
C THR A 54 -0.91 12.44 -2.58
N PHE A 55 -1.93 11.80 -3.16
CA PHE A 55 -2.17 11.72 -4.60
C PHE A 55 -3.33 12.67 -4.95
N ASN A 56 -3.13 13.57 -5.89
CA ASN A 56 -4.13 14.56 -6.31
C ASN A 56 -4.30 14.53 -7.83
N ASN A 57 -5.45 14.08 -8.31
CA ASN A 57 -5.75 14.12 -9.74
C ASN A 57 -6.23 15.52 -10.15
N THR A 58 -5.30 16.33 -10.63
CA THR A 58 -5.56 17.69 -11.15
C THR A 58 -6.05 17.70 -12.60
N GLY A 59 -6.07 16.53 -13.25
CA GLY A 59 -6.56 16.35 -14.61
C GLY A 59 -8.08 16.41 -14.71
N SER A 60 -8.57 16.38 -15.96
CA SER A 60 -10.01 16.43 -16.28
C SER A 60 -10.65 15.04 -16.46
N SER A 61 -9.88 13.96 -16.31
CA SER A 61 -10.36 12.58 -16.51
C SER A 61 -9.90 11.66 -15.39
N GLN A 62 -10.58 10.53 -15.22
CA GLN A 62 -10.14 9.49 -14.27
C GLN A 62 -8.78 8.95 -14.70
N ALA A 63 -7.87 8.82 -13.75
CA ALA A 63 -6.52 8.31 -13.96
C ALA A 63 -6.25 7.12 -13.04
N SER A 64 -5.43 6.17 -13.49
CA SER A 64 -4.84 5.13 -12.65
C SER A 64 -3.34 5.24 -12.74
N VAL A 65 -2.66 5.31 -11.60
CA VAL A 65 -1.20 5.50 -11.56
C VAL A 65 -0.53 4.51 -10.63
N ILE A 66 0.75 4.29 -10.89
CA ILE A 66 1.70 3.66 -9.96
C ILE A 66 2.70 4.71 -9.46
N LEU A 67 3.32 4.42 -8.31
CA LEU A 67 4.40 5.22 -7.74
C LEU A 67 5.67 4.38 -7.71
N ASN A 68 6.76 4.88 -8.29
CA ASN A 68 8.09 4.29 -8.17
C ASN A 68 8.99 5.21 -7.33
N ARG A 69 9.41 4.71 -6.17
CA ARG A 69 10.06 5.49 -5.12
C ARG A 69 11.18 4.72 -4.44
N GLY A 70 12.09 5.44 -3.80
CA GLY A 70 13.12 4.89 -2.94
C GLY A 70 13.28 5.74 -1.68
N ALA A 71 14.40 5.55 -0.97
CA ALA A 71 14.78 6.42 0.13
C ALA A 71 16.27 6.73 0.17
N THR A 72 16.59 7.91 0.71
CA THR A 72 17.96 8.38 0.94
C THR A 72 18.28 8.46 2.42
N TYR A 73 19.54 8.25 2.75
CA TYR A 73 20.12 8.50 4.07
C TYR A 73 21.30 9.45 3.90
N ASN A 74 21.28 10.60 4.58
CA ASN A 74 22.28 11.66 4.44
C ASN A 74 22.51 12.10 2.97
N GLY A 75 21.44 12.16 2.17
CA GLY A 75 21.50 12.54 0.76
C GLY A 75 22.04 11.46 -0.19
N VAL A 76 22.37 10.27 0.31
CA VAL A 76 22.82 9.13 -0.48
C VAL A 76 21.69 8.12 -0.62
N PRO A 77 21.43 7.54 -1.81
CA PRO A 77 20.45 6.46 -1.96
C PRO A 77 20.76 5.29 -1.03
N LEU A 78 19.83 4.99 -0.13
CA LEU A 78 19.89 3.81 0.75
C LEU A 78 19.03 2.69 0.15
N VAL A 79 17.82 3.03 -0.29
CA VAL A 79 16.91 2.12 -0.98
C VAL A 79 16.78 2.57 -2.44
N PRO A 80 17.12 1.70 -3.41
CA PRO A 80 16.95 2.00 -4.82
C PRO A 80 15.46 2.16 -5.14
N PRO A 81 15.10 2.84 -6.24
CA PRO A 81 13.71 3.00 -6.60
C PRO A 81 13.06 1.66 -6.94
N TYR A 82 11.88 1.41 -6.37
CA TYR A 82 11.04 0.29 -6.73
C TYR A 82 9.56 0.71 -6.81
N VAL A 83 8.79 -0.04 -7.59
CA VAL A 83 7.35 0.19 -7.74
C VAL A 83 6.64 -0.18 -6.44
N PHE A 84 5.80 0.71 -5.94
CA PHE A 84 5.09 0.51 -4.68
C PHE A 84 4.19 -0.75 -4.74
N ALA A 85 4.23 -1.55 -3.67
CA ALA A 85 3.74 -2.93 -3.53
C ALA A 85 4.58 -4.03 -4.18
N ALA A 86 5.67 -3.74 -4.89
CA ALA A 86 6.61 -4.79 -5.30
C ALA A 86 7.41 -5.35 -4.11
N ALA A 87 7.45 -4.63 -3.00
CA ALA A 87 8.05 -5.09 -1.76
C ALA A 87 6.99 -5.52 -0.75
N TYR A 88 7.18 -6.70 -0.18
CA TYR A 88 6.46 -7.25 0.96
C TYR A 88 4.95 -7.38 0.80
N PHE A 89 4.47 -7.49 -0.44
CA PHE A 89 3.03 -7.62 -0.72
C PHE A 89 2.35 -8.77 0.03
N PRO A 90 2.95 -9.97 0.26
CA PRO A 90 2.28 -11.04 0.97
C PRO A 90 2.07 -10.69 2.45
N ALA A 91 2.97 -9.91 3.04
CA ALA A 91 2.78 -9.38 4.39
C ALA A 91 1.60 -8.39 4.42
N TYR A 92 1.50 -7.50 3.42
CA TYR A 92 0.38 -6.57 3.31
C TYR A 92 -0.97 -7.29 3.15
N LEU A 93 -1.01 -8.37 2.38
CA LEU A 93 -2.20 -9.21 2.22
C LEU A 93 -2.59 -9.87 3.54
N TYR A 94 -1.60 -10.39 4.28
CA TYR A 94 -1.86 -11.08 5.55
C TYR A 94 -2.40 -10.15 6.63
N ASP A 95 -1.84 -8.94 6.74
CA ASP A 95 -2.32 -7.93 7.70
C ASP A 95 -3.61 -7.23 7.25
N GLY A 96 -4.08 -7.54 6.05
CA GLY A 96 -5.23 -6.90 5.42
C GLY A 96 -4.96 -5.45 5.01
N LEU A 97 -3.69 -4.99 5.01
CA LEU A 97 -3.30 -3.66 4.55
C LEU A 97 -3.65 -3.47 3.08
N ALA A 98 -3.61 -4.56 2.33
CA ALA A 98 -3.84 -4.57 0.91
C ALA A 98 -4.72 -5.73 0.47
N GLN A 99 -5.35 -5.58 -0.68
CA GLN A 99 -6.10 -6.65 -1.33
C GLN A 99 -6.01 -6.55 -2.83
N TYR A 100 -5.95 -7.71 -3.49
CA TYR A 100 -6.19 -7.78 -4.92
C TYR A 100 -7.65 -7.45 -5.22
N PHE A 101 -7.88 -6.60 -6.21
CA PHE A 101 -9.23 -6.31 -6.70
C PHE A 101 -9.44 -6.96 -8.05
N TYR A 102 -10.67 -7.42 -8.28
CA TYR A 102 -11.09 -8.03 -9.54
C TYR A 102 -12.11 -7.13 -10.25
N GLY A 103 -11.93 -6.93 -11.55
CA GLY A 103 -12.78 -6.09 -12.38
C GLY A 103 -12.18 -4.71 -12.66
N LYS A 104 -12.91 -3.91 -13.43
CA LYS A 104 -12.52 -2.55 -13.80
C LYS A 104 -12.33 -1.69 -12.54
N PRO A 105 -11.21 -0.94 -12.41
CA PRO A 105 -10.98 -0.12 -11.24
C PRO A 105 -12.02 0.99 -11.12
N VAL A 106 -12.42 1.24 -9.88
CA VAL A 106 -13.21 2.40 -9.49
C VAL A 106 -12.31 3.39 -8.76
N PRO A 107 -12.60 4.70 -8.82
CA PRO A 107 -11.89 5.68 -8.01
C PRO A 107 -11.85 5.27 -6.53
N LEU A 108 -10.70 5.48 -5.90
CA LEU A 108 -10.49 5.28 -4.47
C LEU A 108 -11.44 6.14 -3.64
N ARG A 109 -11.51 5.92 -2.33
CA ARG A 109 -12.20 6.85 -1.42
C ARG A 109 -11.21 7.92 -0.98
N ASN A 110 -11.63 9.18 -0.82
CA ASN A 110 -10.74 10.33 -0.57
C ASN A 110 -9.75 10.19 0.61
N TYR A 111 -9.98 9.25 1.53
CA TYR A 111 -9.09 8.93 2.62
C TYR A 111 -9.25 7.47 3.02
N GLN A 112 -8.15 6.73 3.15
CA GLN A 112 -8.10 5.40 3.77
C GLN A 112 -7.00 5.41 4.84
N ALA A 113 -7.38 5.81 6.07
CA ALA A 113 -6.52 5.60 7.26
C ALA A 113 -6.34 4.12 7.60
N GLU A 114 -7.26 3.27 7.14
CA GLU A 114 -7.37 1.90 7.63
C GLU A 114 -7.71 0.96 6.46
N TYR A 115 -6.67 0.30 5.95
CA TYR A 115 -6.69 -0.98 5.22
C TYR A 115 -7.45 -0.96 3.85
N ASP A 116 -7.19 -1.97 3.00
CA ASP A 116 -7.69 -2.12 1.62
C ASP A 116 -7.00 -1.27 0.52
N LEU A 117 -5.67 -1.12 0.57
CA LEU A 117 -4.93 -0.58 -0.59
C LEU A 117 -5.07 -1.54 -1.79
N PRO A 118 -5.51 -1.05 -2.96
CA PRO A 118 -5.78 -1.92 -4.11
C PRO A 118 -4.48 -2.39 -4.75
N ILE A 119 -4.30 -3.71 -4.82
CA ILE A 119 -3.22 -4.34 -5.58
C ILE A 119 -3.77 -4.82 -6.93
N GLY A 120 -3.05 -4.51 -8.00
CA GLY A 120 -3.28 -5.04 -9.35
C GLY A 120 -2.06 -5.79 -9.88
N MET A 121 -2.22 -6.42 -11.05
CA MET A 121 -1.12 -6.98 -11.83
C MET A 121 -0.69 -6.01 -12.94
N LEU A 122 0.59 -5.73 -13.08
CA LEU A 122 1.14 -4.88 -14.13
C LEU A 122 1.95 -5.72 -15.11
N ASP A 123 1.59 -5.68 -16.39
CA ASP A 123 2.38 -6.23 -17.49
C ASP A 123 3.53 -5.28 -17.83
N VAL A 124 4.75 -5.76 -17.66
CA VAL A 124 6.00 -5.08 -18.03
C VAL A 124 6.78 -6.01 -18.95
N ASP A 125 6.80 -5.67 -20.24
CA ASP A 125 7.50 -6.42 -21.28
C ASP A 125 7.13 -7.92 -21.34
N GLY A 126 5.85 -8.25 -21.11
CA GLY A 126 5.33 -9.62 -21.17
C GLY A 126 5.46 -10.41 -19.87
N HIS A 127 5.87 -9.75 -18.78
CA HIS A 127 5.95 -10.31 -17.44
C HIS A 127 5.04 -9.55 -16.49
N TYR A 128 4.32 -10.27 -15.64
CA TYR A 128 3.41 -9.66 -14.67
C TYR A 128 4.10 -9.41 -13.34
N TRP A 129 3.69 -8.32 -12.68
CA TRP A 129 4.19 -7.91 -11.37
C TRP A 129 3.06 -7.35 -10.52
N THR A 130 3.20 -7.44 -9.20
CA THR A 130 2.25 -6.85 -8.26
C THR A 130 2.53 -5.36 -8.03
N VAL A 131 1.48 -4.52 -8.02
CA VAL A 131 1.60 -3.06 -7.83
C VAL A 131 0.41 -2.49 -7.04
N PHE A 132 0.62 -1.44 -6.26
CA PHE A 132 -0.48 -0.60 -5.78
C PHE A 132 -1.03 0.24 -6.94
N VAL A 133 -2.35 0.22 -7.11
CA VAL A 133 -3.04 0.93 -8.20
C VAL A 133 -3.84 2.09 -7.65
N PHE A 134 -3.35 3.32 -7.83
CA PHE A 134 -4.06 4.51 -7.37
C PHE A 134 -4.97 5.02 -8.48
N THR A 135 -6.25 4.62 -8.44
CA THR A 135 -7.27 5.14 -9.34
C THR A 135 -8.00 6.33 -8.72
N LEU A 136 -7.98 7.48 -9.39
CA LEU A 136 -8.56 8.75 -8.90
C LEU A 136 -9.50 9.36 -9.94
N ALA A 137 -10.67 9.82 -9.50
CA ALA A 137 -11.57 10.66 -10.27
C ALA A 137 -10.97 12.07 -10.50
N PRO A 138 -11.46 12.85 -11.49
CA PRO A 138 -11.03 14.24 -11.66
C PRO A 138 -11.23 15.07 -10.38
N GLY A 139 -10.22 15.84 -9.99
CA GLY A 139 -10.23 16.67 -8.77
C GLY A 139 -10.15 15.89 -7.46
N GLN A 140 -10.00 14.56 -7.51
CA GLN A 140 -9.92 13.74 -6.31
C GLN A 140 -8.54 13.84 -5.65
N VAL A 141 -8.55 13.89 -4.31
CA VAL A 141 -7.37 13.71 -3.47
C VAL A 141 -7.50 12.40 -2.71
N PHE A 142 -6.45 11.57 -2.75
CA PHE A 142 -6.29 10.35 -1.97
C PHE A 142 -5.07 10.50 -1.07
N ARG A 143 -5.14 9.99 0.16
CA ARG A 143 -4.02 10.00 1.11
C ARG A 143 -3.87 8.63 1.77
N MET A 144 -2.62 8.24 2.02
CA MET A 144 -2.26 7.03 2.74
C MET A 144 -1.02 7.26 3.60
N GLU A 145 -0.96 6.59 4.75
CA GLU A 145 0.21 6.61 5.62
C GLU A 145 1.16 5.45 5.29
N GLU A 146 2.45 5.68 5.43
CA GLU A 146 3.50 4.67 5.27
C GLU A 146 4.55 4.82 6.38
N GLY A 147 4.86 3.70 7.04
CA GLY A 147 5.96 3.62 8.01
C GLY A 147 7.26 3.12 7.39
N GLY A 148 8.28 2.92 8.23
CA GLY A 148 9.54 2.30 7.79
C GLY A 148 10.64 3.30 7.43
N TYR A 149 10.46 4.58 7.75
CA TYR A 149 11.42 5.64 7.45
C TYR A 149 12.44 5.90 8.56
N ILE A 150 12.81 4.86 9.32
CA ILE A 150 13.90 4.89 10.31
C ILE A 150 14.99 3.89 9.93
N TYR A 151 16.23 4.36 9.79
CA TYR A 151 17.42 3.54 9.57
C TYR A 151 18.47 3.90 10.62
N GLU A 152 19.00 2.89 11.33
CA GLU A 152 20.02 3.08 12.39
C GLU A 152 19.65 4.16 13.44
N GLY A 153 18.36 4.27 13.75
CA GLY A 153 17.84 5.24 14.73
C GLY A 153 17.74 6.69 14.21
N SER A 154 17.91 6.90 12.91
CA SER A 154 17.79 8.19 12.23
C SER A 154 16.75 8.13 11.11
N ASN A 155 16.23 9.29 10.70
CA ASN A 155 15.27 9.36 9.61
C ASN A 155 15.95 9.09 8.26
N ILE A 156 15.24 8.37 7.39
CA ILE A 156 15.53 8.31 5.96
C ILE A 156 14.46 9.08 5.21
N PHE A 157 14.81 9.65 4.07
CA PHE A 157 13.94 10.55 3.33
C PHE A 157 13.46 9.87 2.05
N PRO A 158 12.15 9.73 1.83
CA PRO A 158 11.64 9.23 0.57
C PRO A 158 12.07 10.13 -0.59
N TYR A 159 12.30 9.52 -1.74
CA TYR A 159 12.38 10.24 -3.00
C TYR A 159 11.60 9.45 -4.06
N CYS A 160 11.16 10.16 -5.09
CA CYS A 160 10.40 9.56 -6.18
C CYS A 160 11.22 9.55 -7.44
N GLN A 161 11.22 8.41 -8.13
CA GLN A 161 11.76 8.34 -9.47
C GLN A 161 10.72 8.81 -10.49
N ASN A 162 9.48 8.30 -10.38
CA ASN A 162 8.40 8.60 -11.31
C ASN A 162 7.02 8.25 -10.75
N VAL A 163 6.02 8.91 -11.31
CA VAL A 163 4.58 8.60 -11.18
C VAL A 163 4.08 8.37 -12.59
N ASP A 164 3.63 7.15 -12.90
CA ASP A 164 3.28 6.77 -14.27
C ASP A 164 1.83 6.34 -14.39
N ASP A 165 1.23 6.70 -15.52
CA ASP A 165 -0.10 6.24 -15.89
C ASP A 165 -0.06 4.77 -16.28
N ILE A 166 -1.08 4.03 -15.83
CA ILE A 166 -1.30 2.63 -16.19
C ILE A 166 -2.70 2.45 -16.78
N THR A 167 -2.81 1.55 -17.76
CA THR A 167 -4.05 1.31 -18.50
C THR A 167 -4.65 -0.02 -18.07
N TYR A 168 -5.91 -0.01 -17.65
CA TYR A 168 -6.63 -1.24 -17.35
C TYR A 168 -6.88 -2.04 -18.63
N GLU A 169 -6.45 -3.30 -18.64
CA GLU A 169 -6.57 -4.19 -19.80
C GLU A 169 -7.63 -5.27 -19.58
N GLY A 170 -7.84 -5.70 -18.33
CA GLY A 170 -8.80 -6.76 -18.04
C GLY A 170 -8.71 -7.29 -16.62
N SER A 171 -9.29 -8.46 -16.39
CA SER A 171 -9.17 -9.19 -15.13
C SER A 171 -8.99 -10.67 -15.43
N ALA A 172 -8.15 -11.32 -14.65
CA ALA A 172 -7.82 -12.73 -14.81
C ALA A 172 -7.51 -13.36 -13.45
N VAL A 173 -7.38 -14.68 -13.44
CA VAL A 173 -6.81 -15.40 -12.30
C VAL A 173 -5.31 -15.49 -12.52
N PHE A 174 -4.54 -15.21 -11.49
CA PHE A 174 -3.08 -15.31 -11.49
C PHE A 174 -2.65 -16.35 -10.46
N THR A 175 -1.71 -17.21 -10.84
CA THR A 175 -0.93 -17.99 -9.89
C THR A 175 0.29 -17.18 -9.50
N ILE A 176 0.43 -16.93 -8.20
CA ILE A 176 1.56 -16.22 -7.61
C ILE A 176 2.46 -17.23 -6.94
N GLN A 177 3.74 -17.21 -7.30
CA GLN A 177 4.81 -17.91 -6.61
C GLN A 177 5.83 -16.89 -6.12
N TYR A 178 6.14 -16.89 -4.82
CA TYR A 178 7.05 -15.90 -4.25
C TYR A 178 8.00 -16.48 -3.21
N HIS A 179 9.10 -15.78 -2.95
CA HIS A 179 10.09 -16.19 -1.94
C HIS A 179 9.72 -15.68 -0.54
N LYS A 180 9.25 -16.56 0.35
CA LYS A 180 8.76 -16.15 1.68
C LYS A 180 9.81 -15.49 2.57
N ASN A 181 11.07 -15.92 2.48
CA ASN A 181 12.13 -15.30 3.25
C ASN A 181 12.31 -13.82 2.92
N GLU A 182 12.20 -13.46 1.64
CA GLU A 182 12.39 -12.09 1.15
C GLU A 182 11.12 -11.26 1.34
N GLN A 183 9.98 -11.77 0.91
CA GLN A 183 8.73 -11.02 0.90
C GLN A 183 8.02 -10.93 2.26
N CYS A 184 8.43 -11.75 3.23
CA CYS A 184 7.84 -11.70 4.57
C CYS A 184 8.87 -11.62 5.67
N HIS A 185 9.83 -12.55 5.73
CA HIS A 185 10.65 -12.65 6.92
C HIS A 185 11.65 -11.50 7.05
N GLN A 186 12.02 -10.85 5.95
CA GLN A 186 12.74 -9.58 5.98
C GLN A 186 11.87 -8.40 6.42
N PHE A 187 10.57 -8.43 6.12
CA PHE A 187 9.60 -7.43 6.61
C PHE A 187 9.33 -7.60 8.11
N ASP A 188 8.88 -8.78 8.50
CA ASP A 188 8.70 -9.20 9.89
C ASP A 188 8.90 -10.72 10.00
N SER A 189 10.02 -11.11 10.60
CA SER A 189 10.38 -12.52 10.83
C SER A 189 9.35 -13.31 11.64
N THR A 190 8.45 -12.63 12.37
CA THR A 190 7.44 -13.25 13.25
C THR A 190 6.05 -13.27 12.65
N GLN A 191 5.81 -12.48 11.60
CA GLN A 191 4.49 -12.38 10.98
C GLN A 191 4.22 -13.62 10.10
N PRO A 192 3.02 -14.21 10.17
CA PRO A 192 2.64 -15.27 9.26
C PRO A 192 2.47 -14.74 7.83
N CYS A 193 2.54 -15.64 6.85
CA CYS A 193 2.40 -15.31 5.43
C CYS A 193 1.41 -16.21 4.74
N PRO A 194 0.85 -15.74 3.60
CA PRO A 194 0.18 -16.62 2.66
C PRO A 194 1.08 -17.82 2.28
N PRO A 195 0.51 -18.92 1.76
CA PRO A 195 1.31 -19.97 1.11
C PRO A 195 2.20 -19.38 0.01
N GLU A 196 3.41 -19.91 -0.20
CA GLU A 196 4.34 -19.43 -1.25
C GLU A 196 3.81 -19.59 -2.67
N ASN A 197 2.76 -20.39 -2.84
CA ASN A 197 2.05 -20.59 -4.10
C ASN A 197 0.55 -20.49 -3.87
N PHE A 198 -0.11 -19.53 -4.50
CA PHE A 198 -1.55 -19.32 -4.38
C PHE A 198 -2.15 -18.66 -5.61
N ASP A 199 -3.45 -18.92 -5.83
CA ASP A 199 -4.22 -18.29 -6.91
C ASP A 199 -4.97 -17.07 -6.40
N VAL A 200 -5.04 -16.03 -7.23
CA VAL A 200 -5.81 -14.83 -6.94
C VAL A 200 -6.50 -14.29 -8.19
N GLY A 201 -7.73 -13.81 -8.04
CA GLY A 201 -8.37 -12.99 -9.07
C GLY A 201 -7.86 -11.56 -8.97
N SER A 202 -7.33 -11.02 -10.06
CA SER A 202 -6.81 -9.65 -10.10
C SER A 202 -7.16 -8.93 -11.40
N ALA A 203 -7.38 -7.63 -11.32
CA ALA A 203 -7.29 -6.71 -12.44
C ALA A 203 -5.84 -6.65 -12.95
N TYR A 204 -5.66 -6.55 -14.26
CA TYR A 204 -4.35 -6.35 -14.85
C TYR A 204 -4.28 -5.13 -15.75
N TYR A 205 -3.07 -4.60 -15.82
CA TYR A 205 -2.75 -3.31 -16.40
C TYR A 205 -1.59 -3.42 -17.36
N SER A 206 -1.55 -2.52 -18.34
CA SER A 206 -0.37 -2.26 -19.15
C SER A 206 0.24 -0.91 -18.77
N ILE A 207 1.53 -0.75 -19.04
CA ILE A 207 2.25 0.51 -18.94
C ILE A 207 3.00 0.77 -20.24
N LYS A 208 3.22 2.04 -20.55
CA LYS A 208 4.03 2.42 -21.71
C LYS A 208 5.46 1.86 -21.55
N LYS A 209 5.93 1.18 -22.59
CA LYS A 209 7.26 0.57 -22.63
C LYS A 209 8.37 1.55 -22.27
N GLY A 210 9.30 1.10 -21.42
CA GLY A 210 10.49 1.83 -21.01
C GLY A 210 10.31 2.79 -19.83
N LEU A 211 9.10 2.93 -19.28
CA LEU A 211 8.87 3.71 -18.04
C LEU A 211 9.32 2.97 -16.78
N VAL A 212 9.12 1.66 -16.76
CA VAL A 212 9.58 0.73 -15.72
C VAL A 212 10.16 -0.51 -16.38
N ASN A 213 11.03 -1.22 -15.66
CA ASN A 213 11.57 -2.51 -16.07
C ASN A 213 11.66 -3.47 -14.87
N SER A 214 12.09 -4.71 -15.09
CA SER A 214 12.14 -5.74 -14.05
C SER A 214 12.97 -5.37 -12.82
N THR A 215 13.99 -4.50 -12.95
CA THR A 215 14.81 -4.08 -11.79
C THR A 215 14.05 -3.14 -10.85
N ASN A 216 12.92 -2.57 -11.28
CA ASN A 216 12.05 -1.76 -10.43
C ASN A 216 11.14 -2.60 -9.52
N PHE A 217 11.17 -3.92 -9.61
CA PHE A 217 10.33 -4.81 -8.82
C PHE A 217 11.14 -5.57 -7.78
N TRP A 218 11.88 -4.84 -6.96
CA TRP A 218 12.62 -5.40 -5.83
C TRP A 218 11.72 -5.45 -4.57
N PRO A 219 11.82 -6.50 -3.72
CA PRO A 219 12.60 -7.73 -3.87
C PRO A 219 11.88 -8.79 -4.72
N SER A 220 10.74 -8.48 -5.34
CA SER A 220 9.96 -9.41 -6.18
C SER A 220 10.69 -9.97 -7.41
N ALA A 221 11.95 -9.59 -7.70
CA ALA A 221 12.64 -9.96 -8.93
C ALA A 221 12.77 -11.49 -9.17
N GLY A 222 12.66 -12.30 -8.11
CA GLY A 222 12.61 -13.78 -8.19
C GLY A 222 11.19 -14.38 -8.15
N ASP A 223 10.17 -13.57 -7.90
CA ASP A 223 8.78 -14.02 -7.85
C ASP A 223 8.24 -14.27 -9.27
N ASN A 224 7.29 -15.19 -9.38
CA ASN A 224 6.66 -15.57 -10.64
C ASN A 224 5.15 -15.36 -10.58
N PHE A 225 4.64 -14.58 -11.52
CA PHE A 225 3.23 -14.24 -11.65
C PHE A 225 2.72 -14.76 -13.00
N THR A 226 1.97 -15.87 -12.96
CA THR A 226 1.47 -16.52 -14.17
C THR A 226 -0.02 -16.25 -14.34
N MET A 227 -0.42 -15.67 -15.45
CA MET A 227 -1.83 -15.50 -15.78
C MET A 227 -2.43 -16.83 -16.21
N ASN A 228 -3.46 -17.28 -15.48
CA ASN A 228 -4.26 -18.44 -15.85
C ASN A 228 -5.35 -17.98 -16.81
N VAL A 229 -5.09 -18.17 -18.11
CA VAL A 229 -6.12 -17.99 -19.13
C VAL A 229 -7.10 -19.16 -18.97
N CYS A 230 -8.20 -18.91 -18.26
CA CYS A 230 -9.38 -19.75 -18.41
C CYS A 230 -9.82 -19.58 -19.85
N LEU A 231 -9.45 -20.52 -20.73
CA LEU A 231 -10.11 -20.65 -22.01
C LEU A 231 -11.59 -20.82 -21.68
N GLU A 232 -12.40 -19.78 -21.89
CA GLU A 232 -13.83 -19.99 -21.99
C GLU A 232 -13.98 -21.02 -23.10
N GLU A 233 -14.35 -22.25 -22.75
CA GLU A 233 -14.65 -23.30 -23.72
C GLU A 233 -15.64 -22.70 -24.70
N GLY A 234 -15.15 -22.38 -25.89
CA GLY A 234 -15.91 -21.71 -26.92
C GLY A 234 -17.16 -22.52 -27.16
N HIS A 235 -18.32 -21.91 -26.92
CA HIS A 235 -19.59 -22.38 -27.45
C HIS A 235 -19.50 -22.40 -28.98
N GLY A 236 -19.06 -23.53 -29.52
CA GLY A 236 -18.90 -23.79 -30.94
C GLY A 236 -19.46 -25.16 -31.31
N TYR A 237 -20.74 -25.15 -31.73
CA TYR A 237 -21.43 -26.13 -32.57
C TYR A 237 -21.90 -27.49 -32.00
N LYS A 238 -23.13 -27.83 -32.42
CA LYS A 238 -23.99 -28.97 -32.12
C LYS A 238 -23.42 -30.30 -32.63
N GLU A 239 -23.49 -31.37 -31.82
CA GLU A 239 -24.30 -32.57 -32.11
C GLU A 239 -24.29 -33.59 -30.96
N SER A 240 -25.31 -34.43 -30.95
CA SER A 240 -25.94 -35.16 -29.86
C SER A 240 -25.21 -36.39 -29.29
N SER A 241 -25.02 -36.46 -27.97
CA SER A 241 -25.20 -37.68 -27.15
C SER A 241 -24.98 -37.44 -25.64
N PRO A 242 -25.53 -38.31 -24.77
CA PRO A 242 -25.99 -37.89 -23.45
C PRO A 242 -25.00 -38.13 -22.30
N SER A 243 -25.11 -37.25 -21.30
CA SER A 243 -24.81 -37.53 -19.89
C SER A 243 -23.33 -37.80 -19.55
N MET A 244 -22.53 -36.74 -19.55
CA MET A 244 -21.37 -36.66 -18.67
C MET A 244 -21.59 -35.46 -17.74
N MET A 245 -21.87 -35.76 -16.47
CA MET A 245 -22.00 -34.76 -15.40
C MET A 245 -20.75 -33.88 -15.39
N MET A 246 -20.91 -32.63 -15.81
CA MET A 246 -19.93 -31.58 -15.57
C MET A 246 -19.66 -31.49 -14.07
N ARG A 247 -18.45 -31.88 -13.65
CA ARG A 247 -17.87 -31.29 -12.44
C ARG A 247 -17.54 -29.85 -12.79
N LYS A 248 -18.44 -28.93 -12.40
CA LYS A 248 -18.10 -27.52 -12.25
C LYS A 248 -16.74 -27.46 -11.55
N ALA A 249 -15.75 -26.84 -12.19
CA ALA A 249 -14.60 -26.33 -11.46
C ALA A 249 -15.18 -25.55 -10.27
N ASN A 250 -14.78 -25.94 -9.07
CA ASN A 250 -15.19 -25.27 -7.84
C ASN A 250 -14.69 -23.84 -7.95
N ARG A 251 -15.58 -22.99 -8.44
CA ARG A 251 -15.61 -21.56 -8.23
C ARG A 251 -15.36 -21.38 -6.74
N ALA A 252 -14.16 -20.99 -6.34
CA ALA A 252 -13.95 -20.32 -5.07
C ALA A 252 -14.58 -18.92 -5.18
N THR A 253 -15.84 -18.85 -5.57
CA THR A 253 -16.67 -17.72 -5.21
C THR A 253 -16.87 -17.84 -3.71
N LEU A 254 -16.37 -16.86 -2.97
CA LEU A 254 -16.97 -16.44 -1.70
C LEU A 254 -18.41 -15.99 -2.03
N THR A 255 -19.31 -16.95 -2.28
CA THR A 255 -20.65 -16.73 -2.87
C THR A 255 -21.73 -16.57 -1.83
N THR A 256 -21.39 -16.49 -0.55
CA THR A 256 -22.37 -16.21 0.48
C THR A 256 -21.94 -14.98 1.27
N ASP A 257 -22.91 -14.14 1.63
CA ASP A 257 -22.70 -13.13 2.68
C ASP A 257 -22.12 -13.78 3.95
N VAL A 258 -22.34 -15.09 4.14
CA VAL A 258 -21.74 -15.92 5.20
C VAL A 258 -20.22 -16.04 5.04
N ASP A 259 -19.66 -16.17 3.84
CA ASP A 259 -18.20 -16.26 3.64
C ASP A 259 -17.51 -14.89 3.80
N ARG A 260 -18.15 -13.81 3.34
CA ARG A 260 -17.69 -12.43 3.62
C ARG A 260 -17.81 -12.09 5.10
N LEU A 261 -18.89 -12.54 5.76
CA LEU A 261 -19.08 -12.38 7.19
C LEU A 261 -18.12 -13.27 7.97
N HIS A 262 -17.76 -14.45 7.47
CA HIS A 262 -16.78 -15.35 8.06
C HIS A 262 -15.37 -14.77 7.96
N MET A 263 -14.97 -14.25 6.79
CA MET A 263 -13.71 -13.51 6.64
C MET A 263 -13.72 -12.19 7.42
N SER A 264 -14.84 -11.48 7.48
CA SER A 264 -15.01 -10.29 8.34
C SER A 264 -14.90 -10.64 9.82
N ASN A 265 -15.42 -11.81 10.25
CA ASN A 265 -15.36 -12.29 11.62
C ASN A 265 -13.99 -12.87 11.98
N ILE A 266 -13.30 -13.53 11.06
CA ILE A 266 -11.89 -13.93 11.19
C ILE A 266 -11.04 -12.67 11.32
N ASN A 267 -11.21 -11.70 10.41
CA ASN A 267 -10.51 -10.42 10.48
C ASN A 267 -10.88 -9.67 11.76
N ARG A 268 -12.13 -9.75 12.26
CA ARG A 268 -12.54 -9.17 13.55
C ARG A 268 -11.95 -9.90 14.76
N ALA A 269 -11.83 -11.24 14.70
CA ALA A 269 -11.20 -12.05 15.72
C ALA A 269 -9.69 -11.78 15.78
N VAL A 270 -9.03 -11.71 14.62
CA VAL A 270 -7.64 -11.25 14.47
C VAL A 270 -7.50 -9.81 14.99
N ARG A 271 -8.38 -8.86 14.61
CA ARG A 271 -8.43 -7.48 15.15
C ARG A 271 -8.61 -7.43 16.68
N SER A 272 -9.33 -8.39 17.28
CA SER A 272 -9.53 -8.46 18.73
C SER A 272 -8.33 -9.04 19.48
N LEU A 273 -7.55 -9.90 18.80
CA LEU A 273 -6.30 -10.46 19.30
C LEU A 273 -5.12 -9.49 19.09
N VAL A 274 -5.20 -8.65 18.06
CA VAL A 274 -4.26 -7.55 17.74
C VAL A 274 -4.76 -6.21 18.36
N ARG A 275 -5.44 -6.26 19.51
CA ARG A 275 -5.56 -5.07 20.36
C ARG A 275 -4.17 -4.46 20.53
N PRO A 276 -4.05 -3.12 20.44
CA PRO A 276 -2.78 -2.45 20.23
C PRO A 276 -1.81 -3.04 21.22
N SER A 277 -0.72 -3.62 20.70
CA SER A 277 0.46 -3.87 21.48
C SER A 277 0.63 -2.60 22.30
N LYS A 278 0.27 -2.64 23.59
CA LYS A 278 0.64 -1.60 24.52
C LYS A 278 2.10 -1.41 24.23
N VAL A 279 2.44 -0.20 23.80
CA VAL A 279 3.81 0.24 23.59
C VAL A 279 4.57 -0.21 24.84
N SER A 280 5.19 -1.38 24.72
CA SER A 280 5.98 -1.96 25.78
C SER A 280 7.25 -1.13 25.72
N THR A 281 7.39 -0.25 26.69
CA THR A 281 8.55 0.61 26.92
C THR A 281 9.82 -0.18 27.26
N GLY A 282 9.96 -1.44 26.82
CA GLY A 282 11.09 -2.28 27.23
C GLY A 282 11.37 -3.52 26.36
N GLY A 283 10.84 -3.63 25.14
CA GLY A 283 11.16 -4.75 24.25
C GLY A 283 11.76 -4.25 22.94
N LYS A 284 12.94 -4.77 22.55
CA LYS A 284 13.65 -4.48 21.30
C LYS A 284 12.68 -4.20 20.14
N ARG A 285 12.58 -2.94 19.73
CA ARG A 285 11.79 -2.53 18.57
C ARG A 285 12.47 -3.07 17.32
N VAL A 286 11.70 -3.76 16.50
CA VAL A 286 12.09 -4.16 15.15
C VAL A 286 12.35 -2.88 14.36
N THR A 287 13.58 -2.72 13.88
CA THR A 287 13.99 -1.65 12.97
C THR A 287 13.26 -1.90 11.65
N ARG A 288 12.13 -1.24 11.45
CA ARG A 288 11.35 -1.30 10.21
C ARG A 288 12.07 -0.43 9.18
N ILE A 289 12.74 -1.06 8.24
CA ILE A 289 13.27 -0.37 7.06
C ILE A 289 12.29 -0.73 5.95
N LEU A 290 11.53 0.26 5.49
CA LEU A 290 10.67 0.26 4.28
C LEU A 290 9.98 -1.08 3.96
#